data_AF-A0A6L2KTJ1-F1
#
_entry.id   AF-A0A6L2KTJ1-F1
#
_cell.length_a   1.000
_cell.length_b   1.000
_cell.length_c   1.000
_cell.angle_alpha   90.00
_cell.angle_beta   90.00
_cell.angle_gamma   90.00
#
_symmetry.space_group_name_H-M   'P 1'
#
loop_
_entity.id
_entity.type
_entity.pdbx_description
1 polymer ?
#
loop_
_entity_poly.entity_id
_entity_poly.type
_entity_poly.pdbx_seq_one_letter_code
_entity_poly.pdbx_strand_id
1 'polypeptide(L)'
;MVYSVPHTFDQIKSMVEKQIKEDRDRQMAITNLAHEFDNACTAKDELRKAYEECRDIPLEQRALIENFLKIESDKDYKMHNALFRKAEKLEKQIIDKNHWRTNLVVVGIDGNNQIVPIAFGICKGETGPCWSWWMSVLKECIGDNPNSLFISDRHPDIALTKIKGLFRRLCKAYTPEEFASNMSILQAIQPDPYHKLCEVGPHRWSRAHCPQLHYNYVTLNSVESVNAVTILKRKKLVLMLAETYRSMVQEWYYKC
;
A
#
# COMPACT_ATOMS: atom_id res chain seq x y z
N MET A 1 -27.76 14.26 -1.43
CA MET A 1 -26.80 15.21 -0.85
C MET A 1 -25.57 15.22 -1.72
N VAL A 2 -25.19 16.37 -2.27
CA VAL A 2 -23.97 16.54 -3.07
C VAL A 2 -22.81 16.57 -2.07
N TYR A 3 -22.11 15.45 -1.92
CA TYR A 3 -20.92 15.40 -1.08
C TYR A 3 -19.79 16.12 -1.81
N SER A 4 -19.41 17.28 -1.29
CA SER A 4 -18.22 18.03 -1.71
C SER A 4 -16.99 17.16 -1.45
N VAL A 5 -16.31 16.73 -2.52
CA VAL A 5 -14.96 16.17 -2.39
C VAL A 5 -14.09 17.27 -1.77
N PRO A 6 -13.34 17.01 -0.69
CA PRO A 6 -12.63 18.06 0.04
C PRO A 6 -11.59 18.77 -0.81
N HIS A 7 -11.09 18.11 -1.86
CA HIS A 7 -10.08 18.61 -2.78
C HIS A 7 -10.47 18.31 -4.23
N THR A 8 -10.20 19.25 -5.13
CA THR A 8 -10.34 19.07 -6.59
C THR A 8 -9.23 18.18 -7.15
N PHE A 9 -9.44 17.62 -8.34
CA PHE A 9 -8.42 16.80 -9.03
C PHE A 9 -7.08 17.55 -9.15
N ASP A 10 -7.11 18.83 -9.52
CA ASP A 10 -5.91 19.66 -9.65
C ASP A 10 -5.18 19.87 -8.31
N GLN A 11 -5.94 20.01 -7.22
CA GLN A 11 -5.35 20.08 -5.88
C GLN A 11 -4.68 18.76 -5.49
N ILE A 12 -5.31 17.62 -5.78
CA ILE A 12 -4.73 16.30 -5.52
C ILE A 12 -3.46 16.10 -6.35
N LYS A 13 -3.50 16.43 -7.65
CA LYS A 13 -2.35 16.33 -8.56
C LYS A 13 -1.18 17.17 -8.06
N SER A 14 -1.41 18.42 -7.67
CA SER A 14 -0.39 19.31 -7.11
C SER A 14 0.22 18.75 -5.81
N MET A 15 -0.61 18.20 -4.92
CA MET A 15 -0.15 17.57 -3.68
C MET A 15 0.74 16.35 -3.96
N VAL A 16 0.36 15.51 -4.93
CA VAL A 16 1.14 14.33 -5.34
C VAL A 16 2.47 14.75 -5.96
N GLU A 17 2.48 15.71 -6.89
CA GLU A 17 3.71 16.21 -7.51
C GLU A 17 4.69 16.81 -6.49
N LYS A 18 4.17 17.58 -5.53
CA LYS A 18 4.96 18.11 -4.41
C LYS A 18 5.59 16.99 -3.59
N GLN A 19 4.83 15.95 -3.25
CA GLN A 19 5.32 14.82 -2.48
C GLN A 19 6.42 14.05 -3.24
N ILE A 20 6.24 13.83 -4.54
CA ILE A 20 7.23 13.17 -5.39
C ILE A 20 8.54 13.96 -5.40
N LYS A 21 8.47 15.29 -5.51
CA LYS A 21 9.65 16.15 -5.48
C LYS A 21 10.38 16.07 -4.14
N GLU A 22 9.65 16.23 -3.02
CA GLU A 22 10.24 16.12 -1.69
C GLU A 22 10.89 14.75 -1.44
N ASP A 23 10.27 13.67 -1.92
CA ASP A 23 10.81 12.31 -1.77
C ASP A 23 12.07 12.11 -2.63
N ARG A 24 12.10 12.66 -3.84
CA ARG A 24 13.30 12.64 -4.70
C ARG A 24 14.47 13.40 -4.07
N ASP A 25 14.20 14.59 -3.53
CA ASP A 25 15.22 15.40 -2.86
C ASP A 25 15.79 14.68 -1.63
N ARG A 26 14.92 14.01 -0.84
CA ARG A 26 15.34 13.16 0.29
C ARG A 26 16.20 11.99 -0.16
N GLN A 27 15.81 11.28 -1.22
CA GLN A 27 16.60 10.15 -1.76
C GLN A 27 17.97 10.59 -2.25
N MET A 28 18.05 11.75 -2.92
CA MET A 28 19.31 12.29 -3.39
C MET A 28 20.24 12.68 -2.23
N ALA A 29 19.71 13.31 -1.18
CA ALA A 29 20.48 13.64 0.01
C ALA A 29 21.03 12.38 0.73
N ILE A 30 20.22 11.33 0.86
CA ILE A 30 20.64 10.05 1.44
C ILE A 30 21.76 9.42 0.60
N THR A 31 21.62 9.45 -0.73
CA THR A 31 22.61 8.87 -1.65
C THR A 31 23.95 9.61 -1.57
N ASN A 32 23.93 10.94 -1.53
CA ASN A 32 25.15 11.75 -1.39
C ASN A 32 25.86 11.47 -0.06
N LEU A 33 25.11 11.41 1.05
CA LEU A 33 25.68 11.06 2.36
C LEU A 33 26.29 9.66 2.38
N ALA A 34 25.65 8.68 1.74
CA ALA A 34 26.19 7.33 1.62
C ALA A 34 27.51 7.30 0.85
N HIS A 35 27.59 8.07 -0.24
CA HIS A 35 28.80 8.19 -1.06
C HIS A 35 29.94 8.90 -0.30
N GLU A 36 29.64 10.00 0.41
CA GLU A 36 30.62 10.68 1.26
C GLU A 36 31.18 9.76 2.35
N PHE A 37 30.32 8.94 2.95
CA PHE A 37 30.72 7.96 3.96
C PHE A 37 31.63 6.87 3.37
N ASP A 38 31.27 6.31 2.21
CA ASP A 38 32.05 5.27 1.53
C ASP A 38 33.45 5.76 1.13
N ASN A 39 33.54 7.00 0.63
CA ASN A 39 34.81 7.65 0.33
C ASN A 39 35.68 7.81 1.59
N ALA A 40 35.09 8.23 2.71
CA ALA A 40 35.81 8.38 3.97
C ALA A 40 36.32 7.04 4.51
N CYS A 41 35.52 5.97 4.40
CA CYS A 41 35.94 4.60 4.76
C CYS A 41 37.11 4.14 3.89
N THR A 42 37.03 4.34 2.58
CA THR A 42 38.09 3.97 1.63
C THR A 42 39.41 4.68 1.94
N ALA A 43 39.38 6.00 2.14
CA ALA A 43 40.58 6.77 2.47
C ALA A 43 41.24 6.31 3.78
N LYS A 44 40.43 5.94 4.77
CA LYS A 44 40.92 5.40 6.05
C LYS A 44 41.61 4.05 5.89
N ASP A 45 41.05 3.15 5.07
CA ASP A 45 41.64 1.84 4.80
C ASP A 45 42.95 1.95 4.03
N GLU A 46 43.04 2.88 3.06
CA GLU A 46 44.28 3.19 2.34
C GLU A 46 45.39 3.68 3.28
N LEU A 47 45.08 4.60 4.18
CA LEU A 47 46.03 5.09 5.20
C LEU A 47 46.51 3.96 6.11
N ARG A 48 45.60 3.06 6.51
CA ARG A 48 45.97 1.92 7.35
C ARG A 48 46.92 0.97 6.63
N LYS A 49 46.66 0.70 5.35
CA LYS A 49 47.51 -0.15 4.52
C LYS A 49 48.90 0.47 4.33
N ALA A 50 48.99 1.78 4.06
CA ALA A 50 50.26 2.49 3.96
C ALA A 50 51.06 2.45 5.27
N TYR A 51 50.39 2.54 6.42
CA TYR A 51 51.02 2.40 7.73
C TYR A 51 51.53 0.97 7.99
N GLU A 52 50.78 -0.07 7.60
CA GLU A 52 51.19 -1.47 7.73
C GLU A 52 52.45 -1.79 6.88
N GLU A 53 52.67 -1.06 5.79
CA GLU A 53 53.83 -1.20 4.90
C GLU A 53 55.11 -0.51 5.41
N CYS A 54 54.99 0.45 6.35
CA CYS A 54 56.14 1.15 6.94
C CYS A 54 56.88 0.29 7.98
N ARG A 55 58.07 -0.23 7.62
CA ARG A 55 58.89 -1.09 8.49
C ARG A 55 59.92 -0.35 9.35
N ASP A 56 60.17 0.92 9.05
CA ASP A 56 61.27 1.68 9.64
C ASP A 56 60.86 2.52 10.86
N ILE A 57 59.63 2.34 11.36
CA ILE A 57 59.08 3.10 12.49
C ILE A 57 59.57 2.48 13.81
N PRO A 58 60.20 3.25 14.71
CA PRO A 58 60.60 2.79 16.04
C PRO A 58 59.41 2.25 16.85
N LEU A 59 59.65 1.20 17.65
CA LEU A 59 58.61 0.45 18.36
C LEU A 59 57.73 1.33 19.27
N GLU A 60 58.32 2.32 19.95
CA GLU A 60 57.58 3.29 20.79
C GLU A 60 56.65 4.20 19.96
N GLN A 61 57.12 4.71 18.82
CA GLN A 61 56.30 5.54 17.95
C GLN A 61 55.16 4.73 17.32
N ARG A 62 55.43 3.46 16.98
CA ARG A 62 54.42 2.52 16.50
C ARG A 62 53.32 2.30 17.55
N ALA A 63 53.70 2.13 18.82
CA ALA A 63 52.74 1.98 19.92
C ALA A 63 51.86 3.24 20.12
N LEU A 64 52.43 4.44 19.95
CA LEU A 64 51.67 5.70 20.01
C LEU A 64 50.66 5.81 18.86
N ILE A 65 51.05 5.43 17.64
CA ILE A 65 50.19 5.45 16.45
C ILE A 65 49.05 4.43 16.59
N GLU A 66 49.34 3.20 17.01
CA GLU A 66 48.30 2.18 17.28
C GLU A 66 47.27 2.67 18.30
N ASN A 67 47.74 3.32 19.38
CA ASN A 67 46.85 3.83 20.42
C ASN A 67 45.97 4.98 19.89
N PHE A 68 46.55 5.86 19.07
CA PHE A 68 45.79 6.92 18.38
C PHE A 68 44.74 6.35 17.41
N LEU A 69 45.12 5.39 16.55
CA LEU A 69 44.21 4.73 15.61
C LEU A 69 43.06 4.00 16.34
N LYS A 70 43.35 3.38 17.48
CA LYS A 70 42.34 2.74 18.32
C LYS A 70 41.35 3.76 18.91
N ILE A 71 41.84 4.87 19.44
CA ILE A 71 41.00 5.95 19.97
C ILE A 71 40.09 6.53 18.88
N GLU A 72 40.63 6.80 17.69
CA GLU A 72 39.85 7.30 16.56
C GLU A 72 38.83 6.26 16.07
N SER A 73 39.20 4.98 16.00
CA SER A 73 38.26 3.90 15.67
C SER A 73 37.11 3.79 16.68
N ASP A 74 37.38 3.96 17.97
CA ASP A 74 36.35 3.96 19.01
C ASP A 74 35.42 5.18 18.92
N LYS A 75 35.96 6.35 18.52
CA LYS A 75 35.15 7.55 18.24
C LYS A 75 34.28 7.36 17.01
N ASP A 76 34.83 6.80 15.92
CA ASP A 76 34.09 6.47 14.70
C ASP A 76 32.95 5.50 15.01
N TYR A 77 33.22 4.43 15.78
CA TYR A 77 32.19 3.47 16.20
C TYR A 77 31.06 4.12 17.00
N LYS A 78 31.39 5.04 17.92
CA LYS A 78 30.40 5.80 18.69
C LYS A 78 29.59 6.75 17.81
N MET A 79 30.24 7.45 16.88
CA MET A 79 29.58 8.37 15.95
C MET A 79 28.65 7.60 15.00
N HIS A 80 29.11 6.47 14.47
CA HIS A 80 28.36 5.59 13.59
C HIS A 80 27.13 5.01 14.30
N ASN A 81 27.28 4.52 15.53
CA ASN A 81 26.14 4.07 16.35
C ASN A 81 25.14 5.20 16.64
N ALA A 82 25.61 6.42 16.90
CA ALA A 82 24.75 7.58 17.14
C ALA A 82 23.98 7.99 15.87
N LEU A 83 24.64 7.95 14.71
CA LEU A 83 24.01 8.18 13.40
C LEU A 83 22.97 7.09 13.09
N PHE A 84 23.30 5.82 13.31
CA PHE A 84 22.35 4.72 13.13
C PHE A 84 21.10 4.88 13.99
N ARG A 85 21.25 5.21 15.28
CA ARG A 85 20.10 5.48 16.17
C ARG A 85 19.30 6.71 15.73
N LYS A 86 19.95 7.75 15.21
CA LYS A 86 19.25 8.92 14.64
C LYS A 86 18.51 8.55 13.36
N ALA A 87 19.11 7.75 12.49
CA ALA A 87 18.49 7.24 11.26
C ALA A 87 17.27 6.37 11.60
N GLU A 88 17.38 5.44 12.54
CA GLU A 88 16.26 4.61 13.01
C GLU A 88 15.13 5.47 13.61
N LYS A 89 15.48 6.51 14.37
CA LYS A 89 14.51 7.47 14.92
C LYS A 89 13.84 8.30 13.83
N LEU A 90 14.59 8.74 12.82
CA LEU A 90 14.07 9.49 11.69
C LEU A 90 13.17 8.61 10.80
N GLU A 91 13.56 7.36 10.54
CA GLU A 91 12.74 6.36 9.87
C GLU A 91 11.43 6.12 10.61
N LYS A 92 11.46 5.92 11.94
CA LYS A 92 10.25 5.83 12.76
C LYS A 92 9.38 7.08 12.64
N GLN A 93 9.98 8.28 12.67
CA GLN A 93 9.24 9.53 12.49
C GLN A 93 8.65 9.68 11.09
N ILE A 94 9.35 9.22 10.04
CA ILE A 94 8.83 9.20 8.67
C ILE A 94 7.67 8.21 8.56
N ILE A 95 7.79 7.03 9.17
CA ILE A 95 6.73 6.01 9.24
C ILE A 95 5.51 6.50 10.03
N ASP A 96 5.71 7.28 11.08
CA ASP A 96 4.63 7.88 11.88
C ASP A 96 4.02 9.13 11.22
N LYS A 97 4.80 9.90 10.45
CA LYS A 97 4.32 11.05 9.67
C LYS A 97 3.70 10.67 8.32
N ASN A 98 4.05 9.50 7.75
CA ASN A 98 3.33 8.91 6.63
C ASN A 98 1.97 8.41 7.10
N HIS A 99 1.06 9.37 7.23
CA HIS A 99 -0.32 9.25 7.70
C HIS A 99 -1.19 8.41 6.75
N TRP A 100 -0.66 7.96 5.62
CA TRP A 100 -1.36 7.29 4.52
C TRP A 100 -1.11 5.78 4.55
N ARG A 101 -1.50 5.12 5.65
CA ARG A 101 -1.18 3.71 5.92
C ARG A 101 -2.09 2.71 5.21
N THR A 102 -3.20 3.17 4.64
CA THR A 102 -4.19 2.29 4.02
C THR A 102 -4.03 2.30 2.52
N ASN A 103 -3.86 1.10 1.96
CA ASN A 103 -3.75 0.87 0.53
C ASN A 103 -5.01 0.11 0.07
N LEU A 104 -5.83 0.79 -0.72
CA LEU A 104 -7.03 0.24 -1.35
C LEU A 104 -6.64 -0.25 -2.74
N VAL A 105 -6.94 -1.51 -3.06
CA VAL A 105 -6.50 -2.14 -4.29
C VAL A 105 -7.69 -2.76 -4.99
N VAL A 106 -7.77 -2.55 -6.30
CA VAL A 106 -8.70 -3.24 -7.19
C VAL A 106 -7.89 -4.19 -8.05
N VAL A 107 -8.29 -5.45 -8.05
CA VAL A 107 -7.70 -6.49 -8.89
C VAL A 107 -8.79 -7.06 -9.80
N GLY A 108 -8.41 -7.40 -11.03
CA GLY A 108 -9.21 -8.18 -11.96
C GLY A 108 -8.67 -9.60 -12.07
N ILE A 109 -9.41 -10.43 -12.82
CA ILE A 109 -8.94 -11.72 -13.30
C ILE A 109 -8.99 -11.66 -14.82
N ASP A 110 -7.89 -12.00 -15.48
CA ASP A 110 -7.82 -12.02 -16.94
C ASP A 110 -8.31 -13.36 -17.54
N GLY A 111 -8.25 -13.48 -18.87
CA GLY A 111 -8.68 -14.71 -19.57
C GLY A 111 -7.85 -15.96 -19.26
N ASN A 112 -6.69 -15.80 -18.62
CA ASN A 112 -5.80 -16.89 -18.20
C ASN A 112 -5.93 -17.21 -16.70
N ASN A 113 -6.98 -16.72 -16.04
CA ASN A 113 -7.20 -16.84 -14.60
C ASN A 113 -6.09 -16.20 -13.74
N GLN A 114 -5.31 -15.25 -14.28
CA GLN A 114 -4.31 -14.53 -13.53
C GLN A 114 -4.92 -13.33 -12.82
N ILE A 115 -4.50 -13.07 -11.58
CA ILE A 115 -4.90 -11.88 -10.82
C ILE A 115 -4.11 -10.71 -11.38
N VAL A 116 -4.77 -9.62 -11.75
CA VAL A 116 -4.13 -8.43 -12.33
C VAL A 116 -4.51 -7.19 -11.51
N PRO A 117 -3.58 -6.42 -10.92
CA PRO A 117 -3.90 -5.14 -10.30
C PRO A 117 -4.38 -4.15 -11.37
N ILE A 118 -5.59 -3.62 -11.19
CA ILE A 118 -6.19 -2.64 -12.10
C ILE A 118 -5.93 -1.23 -11.59
N ALA A 119 -6.10 -1.00 -10.29
CA ALA A 119 -5.96 0.31 -9.67
C ALA A 119 -5.57 0.19 -8.21
N PHE A 120 -4.87 1.19 -7.68
CA PHE A 120 -4.59 1.30 -6.24
C PHE A 120 -4.76 2.75 -5.76
N GLY A 121 -5.17 2.91 -4.51
CA GLY A 121 -5.43 4.19 -3.86
C GLY A 121 -4.81 4.20 -2.47
N ILE A 122 -4.22 5.33 -2.09
CA ILE A 122 -3.57 5.48 -0.79
C ILE A 122 -4.36 6.48 0.04
N CYS A 123 -4.81 6.06 1.21
CA CYS A 123 -5.65 6.85 2.09
C CYS A 123 -5.20 6.79 3.55
N LYS A 124 -5.73 7.73 4.36
CA LYS A 124 -5.36 7.86 5.78
C LYS A 124 -5.88 6.74 6.66
N GLY A 125 -6.83 5.95 6.17
CA GLY A 125 -7.51 4.89 6.89
C GLY A 125 -8.55 4.21 6.01
N GLU A 126 -9.03 3.05 6.45
CA GLU A 126 -10.27 2.47 5.94
C GLU A 126 -11.43 3.21 6.63
N THR A 127 -11.84 4.34 6.06
CA THR A 127 -12.97 5.15 6.57
C THR A 127 -13.94 5.44 5.45
N GLY A 128 -15.21 5.64 5.79
CA GLY A 128 -16.26 6.02 4.82
C GLY A 128 -15.84 7.13 3.85
N PRO A 129 -15.28 8.27 4.31
CA PRO A 129 -14.78 9.32 3.41
C PRO A 129 -13.67 8.87 2.46
N CYS A 130 -12.72 8.03 2.93
CA CYS A 130 -11.65 7.50 2.09
C CYS A 130 -12.20 6.55 1.02
N TRP A 131 -13.16 5.70 1.38
CA TRP A 131 -13.85 4.80 0.45
C TRP A 131 -14.67 5.57 -0.59
N SER A 132 -15.42 6.59 -0.17
CA SER A 132 -16.20 7.43 -1.07
C SER A 132 -15.33 8.16 -2.09
N TRP A 133 -14.22 8.75 -1.62
CA TRP A 133 -13.23 9.36 -2.52
C TRP A 133 -12.66 8.33 -3.49
N TRP A 134 -12.18 7.19 -2.98
CA TRP A 134 -11.58 6.15 -3.82
C TRP A 134 -12.55 5.64 -4.89
N MET A 135 -13.80 5.37 -4.52
CA MET A 135 -14.84 4.92 -5.46
C MET A 135 -15.18 5.99 -6.49
N SER A 136 -15.15 7.28 -6.13
CA SER A 136 -15.33 8.36 -7.11
C SER A 136 -14.21 8.41 -8.14
N VAL A 137 -12.95 8.31 -7.71
CA VAL A 137 -11.79 8.29 -8.61
C VAL A 137 -11.83 7.04 -9.49
N LEU A 138 -12.12 5.88 -8.90
CA LEU A 138 -12.22 4.62 -9.61
C LEU A 138 -13.32 4.65 -10.69
N LYS A 139 -14.48 5.24 -10.36
CA LYS A 139 -15.58 5.44 -11.31
C LYS A 139 -15.17 6.37 -12.46
N GLU A 140 -14.46 7.46 -12.17
CA GLU A 140 -13.97 8.39 -13.18
C GLU A 140 -12.98 7.71 -14.15
N CYS A 141 -12.08 6.86 -13.62
CA CYS A 141 -11.10 6.16 -14.44
C CYS A 141 -11.68 5.01 -15.27
N ILE A 142 -12.60 4.22 -14.71
CA ILE A 142 -13.16 3.03 -15.38
C ILE A 142 -14.36 3.39 -16.28
N GLY A 143 -15.02 4.51 -16.00
CA GLY A 143 -16.25 4.93 -16.67
C GLY A 143 -17.49 4.15 -16.21
N ASP A 144 -18.65 4.59 -16.68
CA ASP A 144 -19.93 3.91 -16.40
C ASP A 144 -20.08 2.69 -17.31
N ASN A 145 -19.69 1.52 -16.81
CA ASN A 145 -19.97 0.24 -17.44
C ASN A 145 -21.00 -0.55 -16.59
N PRO A 146 -22.23 -0.75 -17.09
CA PRO A 146 -23.28 -1.43 -16.35
C PRO A 146 -22.99 -2.92 -16.10
N ASN A 147 -21.99 -3.50 -16.78
CA ASN A 147 -21.54 -4.87 -16.60
C ASN A 147 -20.36 -5.01 -15.61
N SER A 148 -19.85 -3.90 -15.06
CA SER A 148 -18.79 -3.93 -14.06
C SER A 148 -19.34 -4.27 -12.68
N LEU A 149 -18.73 -5.25 -12.02
CA LEU A 149 -19.06 -5.64 -10.65
C LEU A 149 -17.83 -5.53 -9.76
N PHE A 150 -17.96 -4.84 -8.63
CA PHE A 150 -16.93 -4.77 -7.60
C PHE A 150 -17.32 -5.65 -6.41
N ILE A 151 -16.38 -6.47 -5.96
CA ILE A 151 -16.51 -7.30 -4.76
C ILE A 151 -15.49 -6.78 -3.75
N SER A 152 -15.97 -6.32 -2.59
CA SER A 152 -15.14 -5.81 -1.49
C SER A 152 -15.37 -6.64 -0.23
N ASP A 153 -14.36 -6.71 0.64
CA ASP A 153 -14.57 -7.22 1.99
C ASP A 153 -15.42 -6.25 2.82
N ARG A 154 -15.98 -6.79 3.88
CA ARG A 154 -16.94 -6.19 4.79
C ARG A 154 -16.33 -5.00 5.53
N HIS A 155 -16.44 -3.80 4.96
CA HIS A 155 -16.18 -2.58 5.72
C HIS A 155 -17.43 -2.15 6.51
N PRO A 156 -17.34 -1.83 7.82
CA PRO A 156 -18.48 -1.40 8.63
C PRO A 156 -19.24 -0.21 8.06
N ASP A 157 -18.53 0.72 7.41
CA ASP A 157 -19.15 1.90 6.79
C ASP A 157 -19.82 1.62 5.45
N ILE A 158 -19.54 0.47 4.82
CA ILE A 158 -20.21 -0.01 3.59
C ILE A 158 -21.39 -0.92 3.96
N ALA A 159 -21.27 -1.66 5.06
CA ALA A 159 -22.30 -2.57 5.52
C ALA A 159 -23.42 -1.82 6.24
N LEU A 160 -24.67 -2.09 5.84
CA LEU A 160 -25.85 -1.76 6.66
C LEU A 160 -25.79 -2.62 7.93
N THR A 161 -25.10 -2.13 8.96
CA THR A 161 -24.74 -2.86 10.19
C THR A 161 -25.92 -3.55 10.87
N LYS A 162 -27.12 -2.96 10.79
CA LYS A 162 -28.37 -3.51 11.36
C LYS A 162 -28.94 -4.72 10.61
N ILE A 163 -28.69 -4.86 9.31
CA ILE A 163 -29.26 -5.95 8.48
C ILE A 163 -28.20 -6.90 7.93
N LYS A 164 -26.95 -6.78 8.38
CA LYS A 164 -25.78 -7.52 7.89
C LYS A 164 -26.01 -9.03 7.77
N GLY A 165 -26.64 -9.64 8.78
CA GLY A 165 -26.95 -11.07 8.79
C GLY A 165 -28.02 -11.46 7.77
N LEU A 166 -29.04 -10.62 7.59
CA LEU A 166 -30.12 -10.83 6.63
C LEU A 166 -29.66 -10.61 5.19
N PHE A 167 -28.90 -9.54 4.94
CA PHE A 167 -28.32 -9.25 3.63
C PHE A 167 -27.39 -10.38 3.16
N ARG A 168 -26.60 -10.98 4.07
CA ARG A 168 -25.77 -12.15 3.75
C ARG A 168 -26.61 -13.36 3.33
N ARG A 169 -27.72 -13.63 4.01
CA ARG A 169 -28.63 -14.73 3.63
C ARG A 169 -29.23 -14.47 2.25
N LEU A 170 -29.63 -13.24 1.97
CA LEU A 170 -30.11 -12.83 0.64
C LEU A 170 -29.07 -13.07 -0.46
N CYS A 171 -27.83 -12.62 -0.28
CA CYS A 171 -26.79 -12.79 -1.30
C CYS A 171 -26.45 -14.26 -1.56
N LYS A 172 -26.50 -15.10 -0.52
CA LYS A 172 -26.08 -16.51 -0.56
C LYS A 172 -27.21 -17.52 -0.80
N ALA A 173 -28.46 -17.06 -0.85
CA ALA A 173 -29.61 -17.91 -1.11
C ALA A 173 -29.38 -18.72 -2.39
N TYR A 174 -29.63 -20.03 -2.30
CA TYR A 174 -29.42 -20.92 -3.45
C TYR A 174 -30.67 -21.00 -4.33
N THR A 175 -31.86 -20.81 -3.73
CA THR A 175 -33.14 -20.88 -4.44
C THR A 175 -33.85 -19.53 -4.47
N PRO A 176 -34.63 -19.23 -5.52
CA PRO A 176 -35.49 -18.04 -5.56
C PRO A 176 -36.47 -17.95 -4.39
N GLU A 177 -36.92 -19.08 -3.85
CA GLU A 177 -37.86 -19.16 -2.72
C GLU A 177 -37.21 -18.72 -1.39
N GLU A 178 -35.99 -19.19 -1.12
CA GLU A 178 -35.19 -18.76 0.03
C GLU A 178 -34.87 -17.26 -0.09
N PHE A 179 -34.56 -16.79 -1.29
CA PHE A 179 -34.33 -15.37 -1.57
C PHE A 179 -35.60 -14.53 -1.30
N ALA A 180 -36.75 -14.92 -1.85
CA ALA A 180 -38.02 -14.23 -1.68
C ALA A 180 -38.42 -14.13 -0.20
N SER A 181 -38.27 -15.23 0.55
CA SER A 181 -38.57 -15.28 1.99
C SER A 181 -37.72 -14.27 2.76
N ASN A 182 -36.42 -14.20 2.48
CA ASN A 182 -35.53 -13.23 3.11
C ASN A 182 -35.81 -11.78 2.65
N MET A 183 -36.29 -11.57 1.41
CA MET A 183 -36.63 -10.23 0.89
C MET A 183 -37.87 -9.67 1.59
N SER A 184 -38.87 -10.53 1.85
CA SER A 184 -40.06 -10.15 2.63
C SER A 184 -39.69 -9.75 4.06
N ILE A 185 -38.77 -10.48 4.69
CA ILE A 185 -38.25 -10.12 6.02
C ILE A 185 -37.51 -8.77 5.96
N LEU A 186 -36.74 -8.52 4.89
CA LEU A 186 -36.03 -7.24 4.75
C LEU A 186 -37.00 -6.08 4.61
N GLN A 187 -38.03 -6.22 3.77
CA GLN A 187 -39.07 -5.22 3.56
C GLN A 187 -39.77 -4.85 4.87
N ALA A 188 -40.07 -5.85 5.70
CA ALA A 188 -40.73 -5.64 6.99
C ALA A 188 -39.85 -4.93 8.02
N ILE A 189 -38.54 -5.20 8.04
CA ILE A 189 -37.62 -4.63 9.02
C ILE A 189 -37.13 -3.25 8.60
N GLN A 190 -36.68 -3.09 7.34
CA GLN A 190 -36.16 -1.84 6.80
C GLN A 190 -36.60 -1.65 5.32
N PRO A 191 -37.63 -0.82 5.07
CA PRO A 191 -38.13 -0.54 3.72
C PRO A 191 -37.11 0.17 2.81
N ASP A 192 -36.30 1.09 3.33
CA ASP A 192 -35.39 1.88 2.49
C ASP A 192 -34.28 1.02 1.85
N PRO A 193 -33.56 0.15 2.59
CA PRO A 193 -32.66 -0.83 2.00
C PRO A 193 -33.34 -1.78 1.00
N TYR A 194 -34.57 -2.21 1.28
CA TYR A 194 -35.33 -3.07 0.37
C TYR A 194 -35.51 -2.37 -0.98
N HIS A 195 -36.00 -1.12 -0.99
CA HIS A 195 -36.19 -0.35 -2.22
C HIS A 195 -34.88 -0.19 -2.99
N LYS A 196 -33.79 0.12 -2.28
CA LYS A 196 -32.45 0.26 -2.89
C LYS A 196 -31.97 -1.04 -3.55
N LEU A 197 -32.17 -2.19 -2.91
CA LEU A 197 -31.76 -3.47 -3.45
C LEU A 197 -32.62 -3.91 -4.65
N CYS A 198 -33.90 -3.53 -4.65
CA CYS A 198 -34.79 -3.70 -5.80
C CYS A 198 -34.35 -2.83 -6.99
N GLU A 199 -34.00 -1.56 -6.76
CA GLU A 199 -33.46 -0.66 -7.79
C GLU A 199 -32.19 -1.22 -8.44
N VAL A 200 -31.26 -1.76 -7.65
CA VAL A 200 -30.00 -2.34 -8.15
C VAL A 200 -30.26 -3.59 -9.00
N GLY A 201 -31.31 -4.35 -8.68
CA GLY A 201 -31.69 -5.57 -9.39
C GLY A 201 -31.01 -6.82 -8.82
N PRO A 202 -31.77 -7.84 -8.38
CA PRO A 202 -31.22 -9.07 -7.76
C PRO A 202 -30.18 -9.82 -8.59
N HIS A 203 -30.25 -9.75 -9.92
CA HIS A 203 -29.31 -10.40 -10.83
C HIS A 203 -27.83 -9.96 -10.66
N ARG A 204 -27.60 -8.80 -10.03
CA ARG A 204 -26.25 -8.24 -9.82
C ARG A 204 -25.59 -8.64 -8.52
N TRP A 205 -26.36 -9.10 -7.54
CA TRP A 205 -25.87 -9.26 -6.16
C TRP A 205 -26.40 -10.51 -5.44
N SER A 206 -27.44 -11.16 -5.98
CA SER A 206 -28.00 -12.40 -5.45
C SER A 206 -27.56 -13.60 -6.28
N ARG A 207 -27.07 -14.63 -5.59
CA ARG A 207 -26.72 -15.91 -6.22
C ARG A 207 -27.93 -16.59 -6.87
N ALA A 208 -29.08 -16.59 -6.19
CA ALA A 208 -30.31 -17.23 -6.69
C ALA A 208 -30.82 -16.64 -8.01
N HIS A 209 -30.46 -15.40 -8.33
CA HIS A 209 -30.91 -14.68 -9.53
C HIS A 209 -29.76 -14.38 -10.50
N CYS A 210 -28.55 -14.88 -10.26
CA CYS A 210 -27.43 -14.65 -11.14
C CYS A 210 -27.54 -15.53 -12.40
N PRO A 211 -27.53 -14.94 -13.62
CA PRO A 211 -27.58 -15.70 -14.86
C PRO A 211 -26.26 -16.41 -15.23
N GLN A 212 -25.13 -16.10 -14.57
CA GLN A 212 -23.80 -16.60 -14.92
C GLN A 212 -23.03 -17.15 -13.71
N LEU A 213 -22.23 -18.21 -13.89
CA LEU A 213 -21.38 -18.83 -12.84
C LEU A 213 -20.24 -17.91 -12.32
N HIS A 214 -20.21 -16.65 -12.75
CA HIS A 214 -19.17 -15.65 -12.51
C HIS A 214 -18.84 -15.40 -11.03
N TYR A 215 -19.79 -15.61 -10.10
CA TYR A 215 -19.64 -15.19 -8.70
C TYR A 215 -19.10 -16.27 -7.75
N ASN A 216 -18.92 -17.51 -8.20
CA ASN A 216 -18.40 -18.58 -7.34
C ASN A 216 -16.86 -18.60 -7.25
N TYR A 217 -16.15 -17.98 -8.20
CA TYR A 217 -14.67 -17.99 -8.25
C TYR A 217 -14.01 -16.73 -7.67
N VAL A 218 -14.74 -15.62 -7.57
CA VAL A 218 -14.18 -14.34 -7.10
C VAL A 218 -14.31 -14.25 -5.58
N THR A 219 -13.41 -14.93 -4.89
CA THR A 219 -13.21 -14.76 -3.44
C THR A 219 -12.21 -13.63 -3.19
N LEU A 220 -12.32 -12.94 -2.05
CA LEU A 220 -11.43 -11.85 -1.66
C LEU A 220 -9.96 -12.28 -1.47
N ASN A 221 -9.70 -13.59 -1.47
CA ASN A 221 -8.37 -14.19 -1.37
C ASN A 221 -7.38 -13.60 -2.39
N SER A 222 -7.85 -13.19 -3.57
CA SER A 222 -7.00 -12.56 -4.60
C SER A 222 -6.48 -11.18 -4.15
N VAL A 223 -7.35 -10.34 -3.59
CA VAL A 223 -6.97 -9.02 -3.05
C VAL A 223 -6.13 -9.20 -1.79
N GLU A 224 -6.46 -10.16 -0.93
CA GLU A 224 -5.68 -10.49 0.26
C GLU A 224 -4.26 -10.95 -0.09
N SER A 225 -4.10 -11.75 -1.15
CA SER A 225 -2.80 -12.19 -1.65
C SER A 225 -1.95 -11.02 -2.14
N VAL A 226 -2.54 -10.09 -2.92
CA VAL A 226 -1.86 -8.85 -3.35
C VAL A 226 -1.55 -7.94 -2.16
N ASN A 227 -2.43 -7.92 -1.15
CA ASN A 227 -2.19 -7.17 0.08
C ASN A 227 -1.02 -7.73 0.89
N ALA A 228 -0.90 -9.06 0.99
CA ALA A 228 0.19 -9.73 1.66
C ALA A 228 1.55 -9.43 1.01
N VAL A 229 1.63 -9.47 -0.32
CA VAL A 229 2.87 -9.17 -1.06
C VAL A 229 3.30 -7.70 -0.93
N THR A 230 2.34 -6.80 -0.74
CA THR A 230 2.62 -5.35 -0.63
C THR A 230 2.85 -4.87 0.81
N ILE A 231 2.60 -5.70 1.84
CA ILE A 231 2.56 -5.27 3.25
C ILE A 231 3.87 -4.67 3.77
N LEU A 232 5.03 -5.22 3.39
CA LEU A 232 6.35 -4.72 3.80
C LEU A 232 6.73 -3.43 3.07
N LYS A 233 6.17 -3.23 1.87
CA LYS A 233 6.46 -2.08 1.02
C LYS A 233 5.51 -0.90 1.28
N ARG A 234 4.34 -1.13 1.88
CA ARG A 234 3.43 -0.11 2.43
C ARG A 234 4.05 0.75 3.53
N LYS A 235 5.12 0.29 4.17
CA LYS A 235 5.88 1.05 5.18
C LYS A 235 6.91 2.02 4.56
N LYS A 236 7.06 2.02 3.23
CA LYS A 236 8.03 2.84 2.50
C LYS A 236 7.34 4.00 1.74
N LEU A 237 8.12 4.86 1.09
CA LEU A 237 7.64 5.98 0.30
C LEU A 237 6.63 5.53 -0.78
N VAL A 238 5.65 6.39 -1.11
CA VAL A 238 4.58 6.12 -2.09
C VAL A 238 5.16 5.67 -3.45
N LEU A 239 6.29 6.25 -3.85
CA LEU A 239 7.02 5.88 -5.06
C LEU A 239 7.43 4.40 -5.07
N MET A 240 7.87 3.85 -3.93
CA MET A 240 8.27 2.44 -3.84
C MET A 240 7.08 1.48 -3.98
N LEU A 241 5.89 1.90 -3.54
CA LEU A 241 4.66 1.13 -3.68
C LEU A 241 4.18 1.14 -5.14
N ALA A 242 4.16 2.32 -5.78
CA ALA A 242 3.83 2.45 -7.21
C ALA A 242 4.79 1.64 -8.09
N GLU A 243 6.08 1.72 -7.81
CA GLU A 243 7.13 0.96 -8.51
C GLU A 243 6.98 -0.56 -8.31
N THR A 244 6.48 -0.98 -7.16
CA THR A 244 6.16 -2.39 -6.90
C THR A 244 5.01 -2.87 -7.77
N TYR A 245 3.92 -2.12 -7.85
CA TYR A 245 2.81 -2.48 -8.73
C TYR A 245 3.26 -2.52 -10.20
N ARG A 246 4.05 -1.54 -10.63
CA ARG A 246 4.65 -1.50 -11.98
C ARG A 246 5.50 -2.75 -12.25
N SER A 247 6.36 -3.12 -11.30
CA SER A 247 7.23 -4.29 -11.42
C SER A 247 6.44 -5.61 -11.44
N MET A 248 5.39 -5.73 -10.61
CA MET A 248 4.51 -6.91 -10.61
C MET A 248 3.84 -7.11 -11.97
N VAL A 249 3.26 -6.04 -12.53
CA VAL A 249 2.64 -6.08 -13.86
C VAL A 249 3.69 -6.45 -14.90
N GLN A 250 4.86 -5.82 -14.91
CA GLN A 250 5.91 -6.15 -15.87
C GLN A 250 6.35 -7.61 -15.78
N GLU A 251 6.64 -8.13 -14.59
CA GLU A 251 7.08 -9.51 -14.43
C GLU A 251 6.04 -10.53 -14.90
N TRP A 252 4.75 -10.24 -14.67
CA TRP A 252 3.66 -11.13 -15.07
C TRP A 252 3.38 -11.12 -16.58
N TYR A 253 3.62 -10.00 -17.27
CA TYR A 253 3.38 -9.90 -18.72
C TYR A 253 4.63 -10.14 -19.59
N TYR A 254 5.85 -9.97 -19.06
CA TYR A 254 7.09 -10.12 -19.84
C TYR A 254 7.79 -11.47 -19.72
N LYS A 255 7.41 -12.32 -18.74
CA LYS A 255 7.97 -13.68 -18.59
C LYS A 255 7.09 -14.80 -19.18
N CYS A 256 6.11 -14.44 -20.01
CA CYS A 256 5.32 -15.40 -20.80
C CYS A 256 6.05 -15.79 -22.08
#